data_AF-A0A522DXC7-F1
#
_entry.id   AF-A0A522DXC7-F1
#
_cell.length_a   1.000
_cell.length_b   1.000
_cell.length_c   1.000
_cell.angle_alpha   90.00
_cell.angle_beta   90.00
_cell.angle_gamma   90.00
#
_symmetry.space_group_name_H-M   'P 1'
#
loop_
_entity.id
_entity.type
_entity.pdbx_description
1 polymer ?
#
loop_
_entity_poly.entity_id
_entity_poly.type
_entity_poly.pdbx_seq_one_letter_code
_entity_poly.pdbx_strand_id
1 'polypeptide(L)'
;MVLERLESVRDAVRNPWHMLLVGGIISVISLFIAFMMSAQSVGMFTSFIVTIAMMPLMVNLITYEEVKEEQMARMMKGNILQRHGDILWIYSSFFTGMLIALTLIFMMLPADVTQKLFGDQINQINVIRGNATVFTTFEKVIVNNIGVLLVAFIFSLLFGAGAVFILTWNASILATAIGMSAKSLGGVAGLPLAVLTYLPHGSLEILAYFIGGISGGLLSAAITRRKSKWFGLILRDSLKLLSTGVVILFIAAIIESVLISVA
;
A
#
# COMPACT_ATOMS: atom_id res chain seq x y z
N MET A 1 -18.37 3.28 12.10
CA MET A 1 -17.42 3.08 13.22
C MET A 1 -16.92 4.43 13.73
N VAL A 2 -16.29 4.50 14.92
CA VAL A 2 -15.79 5.76 15.51
C VAL A 2 -14.87 6.51 14.54
N LEU A 3 -14.07 5.79 13.76
CA LEU A 3 -13.19 6.35 12.73
C LEU A 3 -13.94 7.03 11.57
N GLU A 4 -15.16 6.58 11.22
CA GLU A 4 -15.99 7.26 10.19
C GLU A 4 -16.58 8.58 10.68
N ARG A 5 -16.58 8.82 12.00
CA ARG A 5 -16.88 10.15 12.56
C ARG A 5 -15.66 11.06 12.59
N LEU A 6 -14.45 10.49 12.52
CA LEU A 6 -13.20 11.25 12.47
C LEU A 6 -12.91 11.71 11.03
N GLU A 7 -13.09 10.82 10.06
CA GLU A 7 -12.92 11.11 8.64
C GLU A 7 -14.03 10.44 7.82
N SER A 8 -14.80 11.24 7.08
CA SER A 8 -15.82 10.71 6.18
C SER A 8 -15.26 10.56 4.77
N VAL A 9 -15.88 9.69 3.94
CA VAL A 9 -15.51 9.57 2.52
C VAL A 9 -15.57 10.92 1.80
N ARG A 10 -16.54 11.76 2.17
CA ARG A 10 -16.71 13.09 1.58
C ARG A 10 -15.54 14.02 1.92
N ASP A 11 -15.06 13.95 3.16
CA ASP A 11 -13.95 14.78 3.62
C ASP A 11 -12.63 14.30 2.99
N ALA A 12 -12.42 12.98 2.91
CA ALA A 12 -11.26 12.37 2.26
C ALA A 12 -11.17 12.72 0.77
N VAL A 13 -12.30 12.72 0.05
CA VAL A 13 -12.35 13.13 -1.38
C VAL A 13 -12.13 14.63 -1.53
N ARG A 14 -12.63 15.46 -0.61
CA ARG A 14 -12.48 16.92 -0.67
C ARG A 14 -11.04 17.35 -0.37
N ASN A 15 -10.38 16.71 0.59
CA ASN A 15 -9.00 17.01 0.95
C ASN A 15 -8.20 15.73 1.26
N PRO A 16 -7.65 15.07 0.23
CA PRO A 16 -6.88 13.83 0.39
C PRO A 16 -5.68 13.97 1.33
N TRP A 17 -5.12 15.17 1.49
CA TRP A 17 -3.94 15.40 2.33
C TRP A 17 -4.19 15.15 3.82
N HIS A 18 -5.42 15.28 4.31
CA HIS A 18 -5.74 14.93 5.71
C HIS A 18 -5.47 13.45 5.98
N MET A 19 -5.61 12.60 4.95
CA MET A 19 -5.35 11.16 5.07
C MET A 19 -3.89 10.87 5.44
N LEU A 20 -2.95 11.77 5.12
CA LEU A 20 -1.56 11.65 5.57
C LEU A 20 -1.46 11.70 7.09
N LEU A 21 -2.13 12.65 7.74
CA LEU A 21 -2.13 12.72 9.20
C LEU A 21 -2.87 11.52 9.81
N VAL A 22 -3.99 11.12 9.20
CA VAL A 22 -4.77 9.94 9.63
C VAL A 22 -3.90 8.68 9.57
N GLY A 23 -3.18 8.45 8.47
CA GLY A 23 -2.29 7.30 8.30
C GLY A 23 -1.14 7.29 9.29
N GLY A 24 -0.52 8.45 9.52
CA GLY A 24 0.50 8.60 10.55
C GLY A 24 -0.02 8.23 11.93
N ILE A 25 -1.07 8.91 12.40
CA ILE A 25 -1.64 8.71 13.75
C ILE A 25 -2.12 7.26 13.95
N ILE A 26 -2.87 6.71 12.99
CA ILE A 26 -3.41 5.35 13.11
C ILE A 26 -2.29 4.32 13.13
N SER A 27 -1.24 4.49 12.32
CA SER A 27 -0.10 3.56 12.33
C SER A 27 0.66 3.56 13.66
N VAL A 28 0.87 4.73 14.28
CA VAL A 28 1.52 4.83 15.60
C VAL A 28 0.66 4.20 16.69
N ILE A 29 -0.64 4.51 16.73
CA ILE A 29 -1.57 3.94 17.70
C ILE A 29 -1.62 2.41 17.53
N SER A 30 -1.70 1.94 16.28
CA SER A 30 -1.74 0.50 15.97
C SER A 30 -0.45 -0.21 16.39
N LEU A 31 0.71 0.40 16.17
CA LEU A 31 2.00 -0.13 16.61
C LEU A 31 2.06 -0.25 18.13
N PHE A 32 1.60 0.78 18.85
CA PHE A 32 1.55 0.77 20.30
C PHE A 32 0.61 -0.34 20.83
N ILE A 33 -0.60 -0.46 20.27
CA ILE A 33 -1.54 -1.52 20.65
C ILE A 33 -0.96 -2.90 20.32
N ALA A 34 -0.36 -3.08 19.14
CA ALA A 34 0.25 -4.34 18.73
C ALA A 34 1.36 -4.78 19.69
N PHE A 35 2.20 -3.84 20.12
CA PHE A 35 3.25 -4.09 21.12
C PHE A 35 2.68 -4.55 22.47
N MET A 36 1.55 -4.00 22.89
CA MET A 36 0.86 -4.40 24.13
C MET A 36 0.18 -5.77 24.01
N MET A 37 -0.31 -6.13 22.82
CA MET A 37 -1.08 -7.36 22.60
C MET A 37 -0.21 -8.58 22.30
N SER A 38 0.89 -8.42 21.55
CA SER A 38 1.70 -9.54 21.07
C SER A 38 3.19 -9.21 21.17
N ALA A 39 3.93 -10.03 21.90
CA ALA A 39 5.38 -9.89 22.01
C ALA A 39 6.15 -10.59 20.86
N GLN A 40 5.48 -11.43 20.06
CA GLN A 40 6.14 -12.28 19.06
C GLN A 40 6.07 -11.72 17.62
N SER A 41 4.97 -11.05 17.23
CA SER A 41 4.78 -10.57 15.85
C SER A 41 4.16 -9.17 15.79
N VAL A 42 4.82 -8.20 16.43
CA VAL A 42 4.33 -6.82 16.54
C VAL A 42 4.04 -6.21 15.16
N GLY A 43 4.85 -6.50 14.15
CA GLY A 43 4.72 -5.93 12.80
C GLY A 43 3.47 -6.42 12.07
N MET A 44 3.21 -7.72 12.10
CA MET A 44 2.00 -8.31 11.52
C MET A 44 0.73 -7.84 12.26
N PHE A 45 0.77 -7.81 13.60
CA PHE A 45 -0.34 -7.31 14.40
C PHE A 45 -0.61 -5.81 14.16
N THR A 46 0.43 -4.99 13.99
CA THR A 46 0.28 -3.58 13.59
C THR A 46 -0.48 -3.47 12.28
N SER A 47 -0.10 -4.28 11.29
CA SER A 47 -0.72 -4.27 9.97
C SER A 47 -2.19 -4.69 10.03
N PHE A 48 -2.50 -5.68 10.86
CA PHE A 48 -3.86 -6.14 11.09
C PHE A 48 -4.75 -5.08 11.77
N ILE A 49 -4.24 -4.40 12.82
CA ILE A 49 -5.00 -3.37 13.54
C ILE A 49 -5.26 -2.16 12.63
N VAL A 50 -4.27 -1.70 11.87
CA VAL A 50 -4.46 -0.65 10.85
C VAL A 50 -5.54 -1.05 9.85
N THR A 51 -5.53 -2.32 9.42
CA THR A 51 -6.54 -2.85 8.50
C THR A 51 -7.94 -2.77 9.10
N ILE A 52 -8.14 -3.23 10.33
CA ILE A 52 -9.46 -3.16 11.00
C ILE A 52 -9.92 -1.71 11.14
N ALA A 53 -9.02 -0.82 11.52
CA ALA A 53 -9.31 0.59 11.67
C ALA A 53 -9.79 1.23 10.36
N MET A 54 -9.10 0.92 9.25
CA MET A 54 -9.31 1.62 7.97
C MET A 54 -10.23 0.92 6.99
N MET A 55 -10.47 -0.39 7.15
CA MET A 55 -11.31 -1.16 6.25
C MET A 55 -12.70 -0.53 6.04
N PRO A 56 -13.44 -0.05 7.05
CA PRO A 56 -14.75 0.57 6.85
C PRO A 56 -14.69 1.77 5.91
N LEU A 57 -13.76 2.69 6.15
CA LEU A 57 -13.57 3.87 5.31
C LEU A 57 -13.19 3.48 3.87
N MET A 58 -12.27 2.52 3.72
CA MET A 58 -11.77 2.08 2.42
C MET A 58 -12.83 1.31 1.61
N VAL A 59 -13.66 0.48 2.25
CA VAL A 59 -14.80 -0.18 1.60
C VAL A 59 -15.82 0.85 1.13
N ASN A 60 -16.13 1.84 1.97
CA ASN A 60 -17.06 2.90 1.62
C ASN A 60 -16.52 3.77 0.48
N LEU A 61 -15.21 4.05 0.47
CA LEU A 61 -14.55 4.79 -0.61
C LEU A 61 -14.58 4.03 -1.93
N ILE A 62 -14.32 2.72 -1.94
CA ILE A 62 -14.42 1.87 -3.13
C ILE A 62 -15.87 1.82 -3.64
N THR A 63 -16.83 1.71 -2.74
CA THR A 63 -18.26 1.71 -3.11
C THR A 63 -18.68 3.06 -3.69
N TYR A 64 -18.18 4.16 -3.13
CA TYR A 64 -18.38 5.50 -3.67
C TYR A 64 -17.79 5.63 -5.08
N GLU A 65 -16.58 5.12 -5.28
CA GLU A 65 -15.90 5.15 -6.57
C GLU A 65 -16.61 4.29 -7.63
N GLU A 66 -17.13 3.13 -7.27
CA GLU A 66 -17.94 2.28 -8.16
C GLU A 66 -19.22 2.99 -8.63
N VAL A 67 -19.93 3.66 -7.72
CA VAL A 67 -21.11 4.46 -8.06
C VAL A 67 -20.75 5.61 -9.01
N LYS A 68 -19.64 6.29 -8.73
CA LYS A 68 -19.13 7.39 -9.56
C LYS A 68 -18.78 6.88 -10.97
N GLU A 69 -18.16 5.71 -11.08
CA GLU A 69 -17.84 5.07 -12.36
C GLU A 69 -19.11 4.70 -13.14
N GLU A 70 -20.15 4.13 -12.50
CA GLU A 70 -21.44 3.87 -13.16
C GLU A 70 -22.05 5.14 -13.78
N GLN A 71 -21.88 6.29 -13.13
CA GLN A 71 -22.38 7.59 -13.62
C GLN A 71 -21.50 8.14 -14.75
N MET A 72 -20.17 8.02 -14.65
CA MET A 72 -19.22 8.50 -15.66
C MET A 72 -19.20 7.65 -16.92
N ALA A 73 -19.42 6.34 -16.82
CA ALA A 73 -19.55 5.44 -17.96
C ALA A 73 -20.66 5.88 -18.93
N ARG A 74 -21.69 6.56 -18.43
CA ARG A 74 -22.75 7.16 -19.28
C ARG A 74 -22.23 8.32 -20.15
N MET A 75 -21.10 8.91 -19.79
CA MET A 75 -20.58 10.13 -20.41
C MET A 75 -19.28 9.89 -21.23
N MET A 76 -18.68 8.69 -21.18
CA MET A 76 -17.43 8.31 -21.89
C MET A 76 -16.30 9.36 -21.83
N LYS A 77 -15.86 9.77 -20.64
CA LYS A 77 -14.80 10.78 -20.48
C LYS A 77 -13.58 10.27 -19.71
N GLY A 78 -12.39 10.51 -20.27
CA GLY A 78 -11.11 10.49 -19.56
C GLY A 78 -10.28 9.20 -19.68
N ASN A 79 -8.98 9.31 -19.35
CA ASN A 79 -8.09 8.15 -19.20
C ASN A 79 -8.43 7.39 -17.90
N ILE A 80 -8.25 6.08 -17.87
CA ILE A 80 -8.62 5.20 -16.75
C ILE A 80 -8.00 5.63 -15.42
N LEU A 81 -6.72 6.02 -15.42
CA LEU A 81 -6.02 6.51 -14.22
C LEU A 81 -6.54 7.87 -13.75
N GLN A 82 -6.98 8.73 -14.68
CA GLN A 82 -7.53 10.04 -14.33
C GLN A 82 -8.90 9.90 -13.66
N ARG A 83 -9.72 8.93 -14.09
CA ARG A 83 -11.04 8.67 -13.46
C ARG A 83 -10.89 8.27 -12.00
N HIS A 84 -9.90 7.43 -11.70
CA HIS A 84 -9.61 6.92 -10.36
C HIS A 84 -8.55 7.75 -9.60
N GLY A 85 -8.25 8.96 -10.06
CA GLY A 85 -7.23 9.82 -9.46
C GLY A 85 -7.52 10.16 -7.99
N ASP A 86 -8.79 10.43 -7.66
CA ASP A 86 -9.19 10.81 -6.30
C ASP A 86 -8.90 9.69 -5.29
N ILE A 87 -9.34 8.46 -5.57
CA ILE A 87 -9.10 7.30 -4.71
C ILE A 87 -7.61 6.95 -4.62
N LEU A 88 -6.86 7.08 -5.73
CA LEU A 88 -5.41 6.86 -5.74
C LEU A 88 -4.67 7.87 -4.86
N TRP A 89 -5.08 9.14 -4.88
CA TRP A 89 -4.51 10.18 -4.01
C TRP A 89 -4.82 9.95 -2.54
N ILE A 90 -6.03 9.49 -2.20
CA ILE A 90 -6.41 9.15 -0.83
C ILE A 90 -5.55 7.99 -0.30
N TYR A 91 -5.41 6.91 -1.07
CA TYR A 91 -4.55 5.78 -0.72
C TYR A 91 -3.10 6.27 -0.55
N SER A 92 -2.56 6.98 -1.54
CA SER A 92 -1.19 7.47 -1.51
C SER A 92 -0.91 8.34 -0.30
N SER A 93 -1.82 9.26 0.04
CA SER A 93 -1.68 10.14 1.20
C SER A 93 -1.68 9.33 2.51
N PHE A 94 -2.63 8.41 2.67
CA PHE A 94 -2.72 7.54 3.84
C PHE A 94 -1.44 6.71 4.07
N PHE A 95 -0.98 5.99 3.04
CA PHE A 95 0.18 5.12 3.15
C PHE A 95 1.50 5.90 3.26
N THR A 96 1.58 7.10 2.67
CA THR A 96 2.73 8.01 2.86
C THR A 96 2.80 8.48 4.31
N GLY A 97 1.67 8.82 4.93
CA GLY A 97 1.62 9.17 6.34
C GLY A 97 2.11 8.06 7.26
N MET A 98 1.65 6.82 6.99
CA MET A 98 2.12 5.62 7.68
C MET A 98 3.62 5.40 7.49
N LEU A 99 4.12 5.51 6.25
CA LEU A 99 5.53 5.33 5.93
C LEU A 99 6.41 6.32 6.70
N ILE A 100 6.06 7.61 6.68
CA ILE A 100 6.80 8.65 7.41
C ILE A 100 6.80 8.35 8.91
N ALA A 101 5.63 8.07 9.50
CA ALA A 101 5.52 7.83 10.93
C ALA A 101 6.35 6.62 11.38
N LEU A 102 6.24 5.49 10.67
CA LEU A 102 6.97 4.28 11.02
C LEU A 102 8.48 4.39 10.78
N THR A 103 8.91 5.07 9.72
CA THR A 103 10.34 5.35 9.49
C THR A 103 10.91 6.19 10.62
N LEU A 104 10.21 7.26 11.04
CA LEU A 104 10.66 8.10 12.15
C LEU A 104 10.74 7.32 13.46
N ILE A 105 9.73 6.50 13.78
CA ILE A 105 9.75 5.64 14.96
C ILE A 105 10.93 4.67 14.91
N PHE A 106 11.16 4.02 13.77
CA PHE A 106 12.30 3.12 13.60
C PHE A 106 13.63 3.85 13.85
N MET A 107 13.76 5.06 13.34
CA MET A 107 14.97 5.87 13.49
C MET A 107 15.23 6.32 14.92
N MET A 108 14.18 6.74 15.64
CA MET A 108 14.27 7.29 17.00
C MET A 108 14.58 6.24 18.07
N LEU A 109 14.22 4.97 17.84
CA LEU A 109 14.32 3.92 18.85
C LEU A 109 15.69 3.20 18.85
N PRO A 110 16.17 2.73 20.01
CA PRO A 110 17.35 1.87 20.11
C PRO A 110 17.24 0.55 19.34
N ALA A 111 18.38 -0.06 19.01
CA ALA A 111 18.44 -1.26 18.15
C ALA A 111 17.64 -2.44 18.72
N ASP A 112 17.76 -2.70 20.02
CA ASP A 112 17.04 -3.75 20.75
C ASP A 112 15.51 -3.56 20.68
N VAL A 113 15.03 -2.32 20.84
CA VAL A 113 13.61 -2.00 20.73
C VAL A 113 13.14 -2.14 19.28
N THR A 114 13.92 -1.66 18.30
CA THR A 114 13.55 -1.80 16.89
C THR A 114 13.48 -3.24 16.42
N GLN A 115 14.39 -4.12 16.89
CA GLN A 115 14.35 -5.54 16.57
C GLN A 115 13.08 -6.20 17.12
N LYS A 116 12.61 -5.78 18.30
CA LYS A 116 11.36 -6.28 18.88
C LYS A 116 10.11 -5.77 18.14
N LEU A 117 10.07 -4.49 17.78
CA LEU A 117 8.89 -3.87 17.16
C LEU A 117 8.76 -4.18 15.66
N PHE A 118 9.88 -4.25 14.94
CA PHE A 118 9.93 -4.39 13.48
C PHE A 118 10.57 -5.72 13.04
N GLY A 119 10.70 -6.69 13.96
CA GLY A 119 11.34 -7.97 13.68
C GLY A 119 10.73 -8.71 12.49
N ASP A 120 9.39 -8.69 12.36
CA ASP A 120 8.71 -9.31 11.22
C ASP A 120 9.13 -8.67 9.89
N GLN A 121 9.21 -7.34 9.84
CA GLN A 121 9.64 -6.60 8.66
C GLN A 121 11.12 -6.83 8.34
N ILE A 122 11.99 -6.80 9.36
CA ILE A 122 13.43 -7.04 9.20
C ILE A 122 13.67 -8.45 8.65
N ASN A 123 12.96 -9.45 9.19
CA ASN A 123 13.03 -10.83 8.70
C ASN A 123 12.59 -10.90 7.23
N GLN A 124 11.49 -10.24 6.88
CA GLN A 124 11.01 -10.22 5.49
C GLN A 124 12.02 -9.55 4.54
N ILE A 125 12.66 -8.45 4.95
CA ILE A 125 13.73 -7.80 4.18
C ILE A 125 14.90 -8.77 3.95
N ASN A 126 15.30 -9.52 4.99
CA ASN A 126 16.38 -10.50 4.90
C ASN A 126 16.02 -11.66 3.97
N VAL A 127 14.77 -12.14 3.97
CA VAL A 127 14.28 -13.17 3.05
C VAL A 127 14.34 -12.68 1.60
N ILE A 128 13.89 -11.44 1.34
CA ILE A 128 13.93 -10.83 0.01
C ILE A 128 15.37 -10.70 -0.50
N ARG A 129 16.32 -10.30 0.37
CA ARG A 129 17.75 -10.15 0.04
C ARG A 129 18.50 -11.48 -0.05
N GLY A 130 18.14 -12.49 0.76
CA GLY A 130 18.92 -13.71 0.99
C GLY A 130 18.71 -14.85 -0.03
N ASN A 131 17.68 -14.81 -0.87
CA ASN A 131 17.35 -15.87 -1.84
C ASN A 131 18.25 -15.85 -3.10
N ALA A 132 19.57 -15.74 -2.93
CA ALA A 132 20.56 -15.44 -3.97
C ALA A 132 21.00 -16.61 -4.88
N THR A 133 20.24 -17.72 -5.02
CA THR A 133 20.80 -18.94 -5.66
C THR A 133 20.15 -19.42 -6.96
N VAL A 134 18.95 -18.97 -7.35
CA VAL A 134 18.24 -19.56 -8.53
C VAL A 134 17.83 -18.55 -9.63
N PHE A 135 17.47 -17.32 -9.28
CA PHE A 135 16.96 -16.32 -10.25
C PHE A 135 17.92 -15.13 -10.42
N THR A 136 17.81 -14.42 -11.54
CA THR A 136 18.41 -13.10 -11.71
C THR A 136 17.73 -12.06 -10.78
N THR A 137 18.41 -10.95 -10.47
CA THR A 137 17.86 -9.89 -9.60
C THR A 137 16.51 -9.38 -10.11
N PHE A 138 16.39 -9.15 -11.43
CA PHE A 138 15.17 -8.69 -12.07
C PHE A 138 14.01 -9.67 -11.92
N GLU A 139 14.24 -10.96 -12.17
CA GLU A 139 13.20 -12.00 -12.06
C GLU A 139 12.67 -12.11 -10.63
N LYS A 140 13.53 -11.99 -9.62
CA LYS A 140 13.10 -12.03 -8.20
C LYS A 140 12.21 -10.86 -7.87
N VAL A 141 12.66 -9.65 -8.23
CA VAL A 141 11.93 -8.42 -7.98
C VAL A 141 10.55 -8.49 -8.62
N ILE A 142 10.48 -8.84 -9.91
CA ILE A 142 9.21 -8.82 -10.62
C ILE A 142 8.25 -9.93 -10.16
N VAL A 143 8.74 -11.15 -9.88
CA VAL A 143 7.90 -12.25 -9.39
C VAL A 143 7.32 -11.93 -8.01
N ASN A 144 8.15 -11.39 -7.11
CA ASN A 144 7.70 -10.98 -5.78
C ASN A 144 6.63 -9.88 -5.88
N ASN A 145 6.90 -8.83 -6.65
CA ASN A 145 5.99 -7.71 -6.84
C ASN A 145 4.67 -8.10 -7.53
N ILE A 146 4.71 -8.95 -8.56
CA ILE A 146 3.49 -9.48 -9.21
C ILE A 146 2.69 -10.31 -8.20
N GLY A 147 3.35 -11.12 -7.37
CA GLY A 147 2.71 -11.87 -6.29
C GLY A 147 1.94 -10.94 -5.34
N VAL A 148 2.57 -9.86 -4.88
CA VAL A 148 1.93 -8.86 -4.01
C VAL A 148 0.74 -8.20 -4.70
N LEU A 149 0.86 -7.80 -5.98
CA LEU A 149 -0.23 -7.22 -6.75
C LEU A 149 -1.44 -8.16 -6.86
N LEU A 150 -1.20 -9.43 -7.20
CA LEU A 150 -2.26 -10.43 -7.36
C LEU A 150 -2.94 -10.73 -6.03
N VAL A 151 -2.16 -10.87 -4.95
CA VAL A 151 -2.72 -11.07 -3.61
C VAL A 151 -3.55 -9.87 -3.18
N ALA A 152 -3.08 -8.63 -3.42
CA ALA A 152 -3.85 -7.42 -3.13
C ALA A 152 -5.17 -7.38 -3.92
N PHE A 153 -5.13 -7.68 -5.23
CA PHE A 153 -6.33 -7.79 -6.06
C PHE A 153 -7.32 -8.82 -5.52
N ILE A 154 -6.86 -10.05 -5.25
CA ILE A 154 -7.72 -11.14 -4.75
C ILE A 154 -8.29 -10.81 -3.38
N PHE A 155 -7.48 -10.30 -2.45
CA PHE A 155 -7.95 -9.91 -1.12
C PHE A 155 -9.00 -8.80 -1.20
N SER A 156 -8.81 -7.79 -2.05
CA SER A 156 -9.82 -6.76 -2.22
C SER A 156 -11.07 -7.27 -2.92
N LEU A 157 -10.94 -8.21 -3.86
CA LEU A 157 -12.08 -8.87 -4.50
C LEU A 157 -12.94 -9.63 -3.49
N LEU A 158 -12.30 -10.39 -2.58
CA LEU A 158 -12.99 -11.22 -1.60
C LEU A 158 -13.58 -10.42 -0.42
N PHE A 159 -12.86 -9.39 0.04
CA PHE A 159 -13.19 -8.66 1.27
C PHE A 159 -13.54 -7.17 1.05
N GLY A 160 -13.77 -6.75 -0.19
CA GLY A 160 -14.07 -5.36 -0.58
C GLY A 160 -12.84 -4.45 -0.58
N ALA A 161 -12.25 -4.22 0.60
CA ALA A 161 -11.02 -3.44 0.77
C ALA A 161 -9.89 -4.25 1.44
N GLY A 162 -9.89 -5.58 1.25
CA GLY A 162 -8.89 -6.47 1.83
C GLY A 162 -7.44 -6.16 1.45
N ALA A 163 -7.21 -5.45 0.33
CA ALA A 163 -5.89 -4.97 -0.06
C ALA A 163 -5.22 -4.09 1.01
N VAL A 164 -5.99 -3.42 1.88
CA VAL A 164 -5.45 -2.56 2.94
C VAL A 164 -4.43 -3.31 3.79
N PHE A 165 -4.66 -4.59 4.10
CA PHE A 165 -3.70 -5.41 4.86
C PHE A 165 -2.36 -5.57 4.11
N ILE A 166 -2.43 -5.95 2.84
CA ILE A 166 -1.24 -6.18 1.99
C ILE A 166 -0.45 -4.88 1.78
N LEU A 167 -1.16 -3.78 1.57
CA LEU A 167 -0.57 -2.45 1.39
C LEU A 167 0.09 -1.93 2.67
N THR A 168 -0.58 -2.12 3.81
CA THR A 168 -0.08 -1.75 5.14
C THR A 168 1.19 -2.54 5.49
N TRP A 169 1.16 -3.84 5.23
CA TRP A 169 2.31 -4.72 5.40
C TRP A 169 3.51 -4.26 4.56
N ASN A 170 3.31 -4.05 3.25
CA ASN A 170 4.38 -3.58 2.36
C ASN A 170 4.89 -2.18 2.72
N ALA A 171 4.00 -1.25 3.08
CA ALA A 171 4.40 0.08 3.54
C ALA A 171 5.26 0.00 4.81
N SER A 172 4.95 -0.90 5.75
CA SER A 172 5.75 -1.10 6.97
C SER A 172 7.14 -1.69 6.67
N ILE A 173 7.25 -2.58 5.68
CA ILE A 173 8.53 -3.14 5.22
C ILE A 173 9.37 -2.03 4.60
N LEU A 174 8.79 -1.22 3.71
CA LEU A 174 9.49 -0.11 3.08
C LEU A 174 9.95 0.93 4.12
N ALA A 175 9.08 1.27 5.07
CA ALA A 175 9.41 2.19 6.16
C ALA A 175 10.59 1.69 7.01
N THR A 176 10.62 0.38 7.28
CA THR A 176 11.72 -0.29 7.99
C THR A 176 13.01 -0.27 7.18
N ALA A 177 12.95 -0.55 5.88
CA ALA A 177 14.11 -0.53 4.98
C ALA A 177 14.74 0.87 4.90
N ILE A 178 13.90 1.91 4.74
CA ILE A 178 14.35 3.31 4.76
C ILE A 178 14.97 3.65 6.12
N GLY A 179 14.32 3.26 7.22
CA GLY A 179 14.83 3.51 8.58
C GLY A 179 16.19 2.85 8.86
N MET A 180 16.36 1.59 8.42
CA MET A 180 17.63 0.87 8.49
C MET A 180 18.73 1.57 7.68
N SER A 181 18.42 1.93 6.43
CA SER A 181 19.36 2.62 5.54
C SER A 181 19.76 3.98 6.11
N ALA A 182 18.80 4.77 6.60
CA ALA A 182 19.05 6.06 7.23
C ALA A 182 19.99 5.91 8.45
N LYS A 183 19.74 4.95 9.34
CA LYS A 183 20.64 4.65 10.47
C LYS A 183 22.06 4.30 10.01
N SER A 184 22.22 3.46 8.98
CA SER A 184 23.55 3.13 8.44
C SER A 184 24.27 4.30 7.78
N LEU A 185 23.52 5.27 7.25
CA LEU A 185 24.04 6.45 6.54
C LEU A 185 24.24 7.67 7.47
N GLY A 186 24.29 7.47 8.80
CA GLY A 186 24.50 8.55 9.76
C GLY A 186 23.23 9.08 10.42
N GLY A 187 22.16 8.29 10.47
CA GLY A 187 20.91 8.64 11.14
C GLY A 187 20.10 9.68 10.36
N VAL A 188 19.70 10.76 11.03
CA VAL A 188 18.84 11.81 10.43
C VAL A 188 19.49 12.46 9.21
N ALA A 189 20.82 12.66 9.22
CA ALA A 189 21.54 13.22 8.08
C ALA A 189 21.53 12.29 6.85
N GLY A 190 21.43 10.97 7.07
CA GLY A 190 21.34 9.97 6.02
C GLY A 190 19.93 9.76 5.46
N LEU A 191 18.90 10.32 6.10
CA LEU A 191 17.49 10.08 5.72
C LEU A 191 17.17 10.51 4.28
N PRO A 192 17.58 11.69 3.78
CA PRO A 192 17.29 12.09 2.40
C PRO A 192 17.86 11.09 1.38
N LEU A 193 19.09 10.64 1.60
CA LEU A 193 19.73 9.66 0.73
C LEU A 193 19.06 8.30 0.84
N ALA A 194 18.72 7.86 2.05
CA ALA A 194 17.98 6.62 2.27
C ALA A 194 16.65 6.61 1.53
N VAL A 195 15.86 7.71 1.62
CA VAL A 195 14.60 7.84 0.87
C VAL A 195 14.84 7.79 -0.64
N LEU A 196 15.83 8.52 -1.15
CA LEU A 196 16.16 8.55 -2.58
C LEU A 196 16.56 7.18 -3.14
N THR A 197 17.16 6.31 -2.34
CA THR A 197 17.49 4.94 -2.75
C THR A 197 16.24 4.12 -3.07
N TYR A 198 15.17 4.28 -2.30
CA TYR A 198 13.95 3.47 -2.44
C TYR A 198 12.83 4.15 -3.24
N LEU A 199 12.76 5.48 -3.23
CA LEU A 199 11.66 6.24 -3.83
C LEU A 199 11.43 5.94 -5.34
N PRO A 200 12.46 5.80 -6.21
CA PRO A 200 12.26 5.62 -7.64
C PRO A 200 11.48 4.37 -8.02
N HIS A 201 11.79 3.22 -7.40
CA HIS A 201 11.07 1.97 -7.66
C HIS A 201 9.91 1.80 -6.67
N GLY A 202 10.12 2.06 -5.38
CA GLY A 202 9.11 1.82 -4.33
C GLY A 202 7.83 2.65 -4.50
N SER A 203 7.92 3.88 -5.04
CA SER A 203 6.72 4.66 -5.36
C SER A 203 5.89 4.05 -6.49
N LEU A 204 6.55 3.48 -7.50
CA LEU A 204 5.91 2.80 -8.63
C LEU A 204 5.29 1.47 -8.20
N GLU A 205 5.99 0.68 -7.36
CA GLU A 205 5.48 -0.58 -6.81
C GLU A 205 4.22 -0.36 -5.98
N ILE A 206 4.27 0.59 -5.03
CA ILE A 206 3.13 0.93 -4.18
C ILE A 206 1.95 1.44 -5.02
N LEU A 207 2.22 2.28 -6.03
CA LEU A 207 1.18 2.76 -6.94
C LEU A 207 0.51 1.59 -7.69
N ALA A 208 1.31 0.64 -8.21
CA ALA A 208 0.78 -0.54 -8.87
C ALA A 208 -0.10 -1.37 -7.91
N TYR A 209 0.31 -1.53 -6.66
CA TYR A 209 -0.46 -2.25 -5.65
C TYR A 209 -1.78 -1.55 -5.31
N PHE A 210 -1.79 -0.20 -5.23
CA PHE A 210 -3.03 0.55 -5.06
C PHE A 210 -3.98 0.31 -6.24
N ILE A 211 -3.46 0.36 -7.46
CA ILE A 211 -4.24 0.09 -8.67
C ILE A 211 -4.83 -1.34 -8.63
N GLY A 212 -4.04 -2.34 -8.24
CA GLY A 212 -4.51 -3.72 -8.09
C GLY A 212 -5.58 -3.89 -7.00
N GLY A 213 -5.37 -3.27 -5.84
CA GLY A 213 -6.34 -3.29 -4.74
C GLY A 213 -7.66 -2.62 -5.13
N ILE A 214 -7.60 -1.42 -5.70
CA ILE A 214 -8.78 -0.69 -6.20
C ILE A 214 -9.49 -1.52 -7.28
N SER A 215 -8.75 -2.11 -8.22
CA SER A 215 -9.33 -2.96 -9.27
C SER A 215 -10.13 -4.13 -8.69
N GLY A 216 -9.55 -4.85 -7.72
CA GLY A 216 -10.23 -5.96 -7.04
C GLY A 216 -11.45 -5.49 -6.25
N GLY A 217 -11.33 -4.35 -5.56
CA GLY A 217 -12.42 -3.77 -4.77
C GLY A 217 -13.60 -3.27 -5.62
N LEU A 218 -13.33 -2.62 -6.75
CA LEU A 218 -14.37 -2.20 -7.69
C LEU A 218 -15.15 -3.41 -8.22
N LEU A 219 -14.44 -4.49 -8.55
CA LEU A 219 -15.08 -5.73 -8.98
C LEU A 219 -15.89 -6.37 -7.84
N SER A 220 -15.39 -6.35 -6.60
CA SER A 220 -16.12 -6.80 -5.41
C SER A 220 -17.44 -6.03 -5.20
N ALA A 221 -17.38 -4.70 -5.31
CA ALA A 221 -18.55 -3.83 -5.17
C ALA A 221 -19.58 -4.11 -6.27
N ALA A 222 -19.13 -4.28 -7.52
CA ALA A 222 -19.99 -4.60 -8.65
C ALA A 222 -20.69 -5.97 -8.50
N ILE A 223 -19.97 -7.00 -8.02
CA ILE A 223 -20.55 -8.33 -7.73
C ILE A 223 -21.61 -8.22 -6.63
N THR A 224 -21.31 -7.50 -5.55
CA THR A 224 -22.19 -7.36 -4.38
C THR A 224 -23.50 -6.61 -4.72
N ARG A 225 -23.45 -5.59 -5.58
CA ARG A 225 -24.62 -4.76 -5.93
C ARG A 225 -25.59 -5.42 -6.93
N ARG A 226 -25.25 -6.57 -7.52
CA ARG A 226 -26.10 -7.39 -8.41
C ARG A 226 -26.77 -6.63 -9.58
N LYS A 227 -26.21 -5.52 -10.06
CA LYS A 227 -26.75 -4.77 -11.21
C LYS A 227 -26.14 -5.27 -12.53
N SER A 228 -26.92 -6.01 -13.32
CA SER A 228 -26.39 -6.68 -14.53
C SER A 228 -26.01 -5.74 -15.69
N LYS A 229 -26.62 -4.54 -15.78
CA LYS A 229 -26.47 -3.67 -16.96
C LYS A 229 -25.05 -3.12 -17.15
N TRP A 230 -24.31 -2.90 -16.07
CA TRP A 230 -22.98 -2.25 -16.10
C TRP A 230 -21.83 -3.16 -15.65
N PHE A 231 -22.15 -4.37 -15.18
CA PHE A 231 -21.16 -5.32 -14.67
C PHE A 231 -20.04 -5.62 -15.67
N GLY A 232 -20.39 -5.87 -16.94
CA GLY A 232 -19.39 -6.18 -17.98
C GLY A 232 -18.44 -5.02 -18.28
N LEU A 233 -18.88 -3.77 -18.07
CA LEU A 233 -18.02 -2.60 -18.23
C LEU A 233 -17.06 -2.47 -17.04
N ILE A 234 -17.58 -2.61 -15.82
CA ILE A 234 -16.74 -2.57 -14.60
C ILE A 234 -15.70 -3.69 -14.63
N LEU A 235 -16.08 -4.91 -15.03
CA LEU A 235 -15.15 -6.03 -15.18
C LEU A 235 -14.01 -5.71 -16.14
N ARG A 236 -14.33 -5.18 -17.33
CA ARG A 236 -13.32 -4.80 -18.33
C ARG A 236 -12.38 -3.71 -17.81
N ASP A 237 -12.92 -2.73 -17.10
CA ASP A 237 -12.11 -1.64 -16.55
C ASP A 237 -11.26 -2.09 -15.36
N SER A 238 -11.77 -2.95 -14.48
CA SER A 238 -10.97 -3.61 -13.46
C SER A 238 -9.80 -4.39 -14.09
N LEU A 239 -10.03 -5.16 -15.15
CA LEU A 239 -8.95 -5.89 -15.84
C LEU A 239 -7.91 -4.97 -16.49
N LYS A 240 -8.34 -3.83 -17.07
CA LYS A 240 -7.42 -2.81 -17.60
C LYS A 240 -6.59 -2.16 -16.49
N LEU A 241 -7.19 -1.85 -15.34
CA LEU A 241 -6.48 -1.34 -14.18
C LEU A 241 -5.42 -2.34 -13.71
N LEU A 242 -5.80 -3.61 -13.54
CA LEU A 242 -4.86 -4.66 -13.14
C LEU A 242 -3.70 -4.77 -14.14
N SER A 243 -3.99 -4.75 -15.44
CA SER A 243 -2.98 -4.76 -16.50
C SER A 243 -2.06 -3.54 -16.43
N THR A 244 -2.62 -2.37 -16.13
CA THR A 244 -1.85 -1.12 -15.94
C THR A 244 -0.89 -1.24 -14.76
N GLY A 245 -1.34 -1.82 -13.64
CA GLY A 245 -0.49 -2.12 -12.48
C GLY A 245 0.68 -3.04 -12.83
N VAL A 246 0.44 -4.10 -13.61
CA VAL A 246 1.51 -5.00 -14.09
C VAL A 246 2.55 -4.22 -14.92
N VAL A 247 2.12 -3.37 -15.85
CA VAL A 247 3.04 -2.57 -16.66
C VAL A 247 3.90 -1.63 -15.79
N ILE A 248 3.30 -1.00 -14.77
CA ILE A 248 4.04 -0.16 -13.82
C ILE A 248 5.08 -1.00 -13.05
N LEU A 249 4.74 -2.22 -12.62
CA LEU A 249 5.69 -3.11 -11.95
C LEU A 249 6.87 -3.51 -12.84
N PHE A 250 6.66 -3.72 -14.14
CA PHE A 250 7.76 -3.96 -15.07
C PHE A 250 8.75 -2.79 -15.07
N ILE A 251 8.26 -1.55 -15.11
CA ILE A 251 9.10 -0.35 -15.07
C ILE A 251 9.83 -0.26 -13.72
N ALA A 252 9.12 -0.48 -12.62
CA ALA A 252 9.70 -0.47 -11.27
C ALA A 252 10.82 -1.50 -11.12
N ALA A 253 10.60 -2.73 -11.61
CA ALA A 253 11.58 -3.81 -11.55
C ALA A 253 12.85 -3.52 -12.36
N ILE A 254 12.74 -2.85 -13.52
CA ILE A 254 13.90 -2.39 -14.29
C ILE A 254 14.69 -1.38 -13.46
N ILE A 255 14.02 -0.38 -12.90
CA ILE A 255 14.67 0.67 -12.09
C ILE A 255 15.39 0.05 -10.89
N GLU A 256 14.72 -0.83 -10.13
CA GLU A 256 15.32 -1.49 -8.96
C GLU A 256 16.51 -2.35 -9.36
N SER A 257 16.38 -3.15 -10.43
CA SER A 257 17.47 -4.03 -10.88
C SER A 257 18.71 -3.26 -11.29
N VAL A 258 18.53 -2.11 -11.97
CA VAL A 258 19.63 -1.22 -12.34
C VAL A 258 20.26 -0.61 -11.10
N LEU A 259 19.46 -0.08 -10.16
CA LEU A 259 19.97 0.51 -8.92
C LEU A 259 20.76 -0.50 -8.08
N ILE A 260 20.27 -1.74 -7.96
CA ILE A 260 20.98 -2.81 -7.24
C ILE A 260 22.28 -3.21 -7.95
N SER A 261 22.31 -3.19 -9.28
CA SER A 261 23.53 -3.56 -10.03
C SER A 261 24.66 -2.54 -9.94
N VAL A 262 24.35 -1.28 -9.58
CA VAL A 262 25.29 -0.16 -9.51
C VAL A 262 25.72 0.16 -8.07
N ALA A 263 24.98 -0.35 -7.07
CA ALA A 263 25.24 -0.17 -5.64
C ALA A 263 26.19 -1.24 -5.07
#